data_AF-A0A964XQX8-F1
#
_entry.id   AF-A0A964XQX8-F1
#
_cell.length_a   1.000
_cell.length_b   1.000
_cell.length_c   1.000
_cell.angle_alpha   90.00
_cell.angle_beta   90.00
_cell.angle_gamma   90.00
#
_symmetry.space_group_name_H-M   'P 1'
#
loop_
_entity.id
_entity.type
_entity.pdbx_description
1 polymer ?
#
loop_
_entity_poly.entity_id
_entity_poly.type
_entity_poly.pdbx_seq_one_letter_code
_entity_poly.pdbx_strand_id
1 'polypeptide(L)'
;MTVNPTRMHKKDRVWASIIGGIVVIAFLANSCGSDTDSDGKPEPKPSKTATDPYSLPDYTGKSVVKADSDIYGLFDEVAVEPVLANATGANVMPTSSWEVCFQYPKVGTSLVTVLKKGITLSAVPKGTTCPKVDRKHIPGLPKVTGKTVAAARKAMLAAGVAKDDFEWLTAYSDDYRNPGASWKVCTQSPAAGESINTDGDTLDRVVSVGAVKAGENCPPEDGASHYKNPANDPDSPKHDGDDDGVPDEQEDDSDWDDSSGGTSTGGGSSSSGGSGGDGYDPGGCRPGGCDNSRHCPPGGCKN
;
A
#
# COMPACT_ATOMS: atom_id res chain seq x y z
N MET A 1 27.75 -23.86 -15.31
CA MET A 1 27.88 -22.62 -16.10
C MET A 1 27.41 -21.48 -15.23
N THR A 2 28.37 -20.77 -14.62
CA THR A 2 28.11 -19.79 -13.56
C THR A 2 28.36 -18.41 -14.16
N VAL A 3 27.32 -17.59 -14.26
CA VAL A 3 27.43 -16.23 -14.80
C VAL A 3 27.35 -15.24 -13.64
N ASN A 4 28.47 -14.57 -13.39
CA ASN A 4 28.63 -13.47 -12.45
C ASN A 4 28.07 -12.18 -13.06
N PRO A 5 27.20 -11.41 -12.39
CA PRO A 5 26.88 -10.06 -12.83
C PRO A 5 27.89 -9.03 -12.28
N THR A 6 28.55 -8.36 -13.20
CA THR A 6 29.47 -7.24 -12.99
C THR A 6 28.77 -6.00 -12.41
N ARG A 7 29.38 -5.44 -11.35
CA ARG A 7 29.21 -4.07 -10.84
C ARG A 7 29.25 -3.04 -11.99
N MET A 8 28.22 -2.21 -12.11
CA MET A 8 28.29 -0.98 -12.91
C MET A 8 28.51 0.24 -12.03
N HIS A 9 29.53 1.01 -12.41
CA HIS A 9 29.99 2.25 -11.81
C HIS A 9 28.98 3.39 -11.94
N LYS A 10 28.73 4.07 -10.82
CA LYS A 10 28.05 5.37 -10.73
C LYS A 10 28.94 6.41 -11.43
N LYS A 11 28.47 6.97 -12.55
CA LYS A 11 29.12 8.09 -13.25
C LYS A 11 28.44 9.39 -12.85
N ASP A 12 29.21 10.25 -12.19
CA ASP A 12 28.85 11.61 -11.84
C ASP A 12 28.50 12.42 -13.10
N ARG A 13 27.31 13.03 -13.13
CA ARG A 13 26.92 14.01 -14.16
C ARG A 13 26.97 15.40 -13.53
N VAL A 14 28.10 16.06 -13.73
CA VAL A 14 28.26 17.51 -13.58
C VAL A 14 27.55 18.19 -14.75
N TRP A 15 26.56 19.05 -14.48
CA TRP A 15 25.97 19.93 -15.49
C TRP A 15 26.45 21.36 -15.28
N ALA A 16 27.10 21.90 -16.31
CA ALA A 16 27.58 23.26 -16.39
C ALA A 16 26.42 24.25 -16.61
N SER A 17 26.34 25.27 -15.78
CA SER A 17 25.46 26.44 -15.97
C SER A 17 26.07 27.38 -17.01
N ILE A 18 25.35 27.66 -18.09
CA ILE A 18 25.65 28.76 -19.01
C ILE A 18 24.64 29.87 -18.72
N ILE A 19 25.14 30.95 -18.11
CA ILE A 19 24.43 32.22 -17.93
C ILE A 19 24.60 33.02 -19.22
N GLY A 20 23.49 33.27 -19.91
CA GLY A 20 23.41 34.18 -21.05
C GLY A 20 22.32 35.21 -20.79
N GLY A 21 22.72 36.37 -20.26
CA GLY A 21 21.82 37.51 -20.07
C GLY A 21 21.57 38.25 -21.38
N ILE A 22 20.32 38.69 -21.57
CA ILE A 22 19.98 39.83 -22.42
C ILE A 22 18.99 40.70 -21.64
N VAL A 23 19.51 41.82 -21.17
CA VAL A 23 18.79 43.05 -20.83
C VAL A 23 18.42 43.74 -22.14
N VAL A 24 17.31 44.52 -22.18
CA VAL A 24 17.23 45.89 -22.76
C VAL A 24 15.79 46.31 -23.16
N ILE A 25 15.35 47.36 -22.45
CA ILE A 25 14.57 48.55 -22.87
C ILE A 25 13.03 48.58 -22.78
N ALA A 26 12.61 49.59 -22.02
CA ALA A 26 11.29 50.18 -21.79
C ALA A 26 10.76 51.01 -22.97
N PHE A 27 9.43 51.18 -23.08
CA PHE A 27 8.81 52.35 -23.71
C PHE A 27 7.40 52.66 -23.16
N LEU A 28 7.32 53.82 -22.51
CA LEU A 28 6.31 54.90 -22.50
C LEU A 28 4.79 54.68 -22.27
N ALA A 29 4.29 55.63 -21.46
CA ALA A 29 2.92 55.96 -21.11
C ALA A 29 2.08 56.57 -22.25
N ASN A 30 0.75 56.40 -22.17
CA ASN A 30 -0.31 57.43 -22.11
C ASN A 30 -1.62 56.89 -22.71
N SER A 31 -2.73 57.00 -21.98
CA SER A 31 -4.02 57.47 -22.52
C SER A 31 -5.05 57.55 -21.38
N CYS A 32 -5.43 58.79 -21.07
CA CYS A 32 -6.62 59.14 -20.31
C CYS A 32 -7.74 59.34 -21.35
N GLY A 33 -8.90 58.73 -21.15
CA GLY A 33 -10.09 58.95 -21.98
C GLY A 33 -11.34 58.77 -21.14
N SER A 34 -12.07 59.87 -20.94
CA SER A 34 -13.31 59.92 -20.17
C SER A 34 -14.54 59.77 -21.06
N ASP A 35 -15.53 59.07 -20.50
CA ASP A 35 -16.99 59.17 -20.63
C ASP A 35 -17.71 58.82 -21.94
N THR A 36 -18.59 57.81 -21.87
CA THR A 36 -19.99 57.93 -22.30
C THR A 36 -20.84 56.77 -21.78
N ASP A 37 -21.97 57.11 -21.17
CA ASP A 37 -22.99 56.25 -20.60
C ASP A 37 -23.56 55.22 -21.59
N SER A 38 -23.78 54.01 -21.09
CA SER A 38 -24.77 53.08 -21.63
C SER A 38 -25.26 52.17 -20.52
N ASP A 39 -26.51 52.39 -20.12
CA ASP A 39 -27.32 51.54 -19.24
C ASP A 39 -27.38 50.09 -19.78
N GLY A 40 -26.43 49.27 -19.32
CA GLY A 40 -26.41 47.84 -19.50
C GLY A 40 -26.66 47.15 -18.17
N LYS A 41 -27.85 46.55 -18.03
CA LYS A 41 -28.21 45.62 -16.96
C LYS A 41 -27.04 44.64 -16.69
N PRO A 42 -26.49 44.55 -15.46
CA PRO A 42 -25.33 43.70 -15.21
C PRO A 42 -25.73 42.23 -15.34
N GLU A 43 -25.27 41.61 -16.42
CA GLU A 43 -25.19 40.16 -16.55
C GLU A 43 -24.14 39.68 -15.51
N PRO A 44 -24.43 38.64 -14.70
CA PRO A 44 -23.49 38.17 -13.70
C PRO A 44 -22.23 37.62 -14.38
N LYS A 45 -21.16 38.42 -14.33
CA LYS A 45 -19.80 37.98 -14.68
C LYS A 45 -19.46 36.76 -13.82
N PRO A 46 -18.94 35.66 -14.38
CA PRO A 46 -18.51 34.52 -13.59
C PRO A 46 -17.42 34.99 -12.63
N SER A 47 -17.73 34.94 -11.35
CA SER A 47 -16.82 35.25 -10.26
C SER A 47 -15.62 34.31 -10.36
N LYS A 48 -14.47 34.82 -10.81
CA LYS A 48 -13.18 34.17 -10.56
C LYS A 48 -12.99 34.22 -9.05
N THR A 49 -13.33 33.11 -8.38
CA THR A 49 -12.97 32.89 -6.97
C THR A 49 -11.49 33.17 -6.83
N ALA A 50 -11.14 34.20 -6.05
CA ALA A 50 -9.75 34.50 -5.73
C ALA A 50 -9.19 33.29 -4.97
N THR A 51 -8.28 32.57 -5.60
CA THR A 51 -7.59 31.43 -5.00
C THR A 51 -6.76 31.95 -3.84
N ASP A 52 -7.01 31.44 -2.64
CA ASP A 52 -6.16 31.70 -1.47
C ASP A 52 -4.71 31.35 -1.85
N PRO A 53 -3.74 32.27 -1.69
CA PRO A 53 -2.35 32.02 -2.05
C PRO A 53 -1.73 30.82 -1.31
N TYR A 54 -2.37 30.32 -0.25
CA TYR A 54 -1.95 29.14 0.51
C TYR A 54 -2.76 27.87 0.18
N SER A 55 -3.32 27.81 -1.02
CA SER A 55 -4.11 26.66 -1.48
C SER A 55 -3.56 26.03 -2.76
N LEU A 56 -3.74 24.71 -2.87
CA LEU A 56 -3.26 23.90 -3.97
C LEU A 56 -3.95 24.31 -5.29
N PRO A 57 -3.19 24.73 -6.32
CA PRO A 57 -3.75 25.07 -7.62
C PRO A 57 -4.38 23.88 -8.35
N ASP A 58 -5.14 24.18 -9.41
CA ASP A 58 -5.58 23.16 -10.37
C ASP A 58 -4.49 22.90 -11.42
N TYR A 59 -4.12 21.64 -11.54
CA TYR A 59 -3.17 21.08 -12.48
C TYR A 59 -3.84 20.25 -13.57
N THR A 60 -5.16 20.01 -13.47
CA THR A 60 -5.92 19.27 -14.48
C THR A 60 -5.78 19.92 -15.85
N GLY A 61 -5.47 19.13 -16.88
CA GLY A 61 -5.21 19.58 -18.25
C GLY A 61 -3.82 20.18 -18.49
N LYS A 62 -2.97 20.34 -17.46
CA LYS A 62 -1.56 20.73 -17.64
C LYS A 62 -0.71 19.51 -17.96
N SER A 63 0.46 19.75 -18.57
CA SER A 63 1.45 18.70 -18.69
C SER A 63 2.05 18.35 -17.32
N VAL A 64 2.45 17.09 -17.14
CA VAL A 64 3.13 16.60 -15.93
C VAL A 64 4.34 17.47 -15.60
N VAL A 65 5.19 17.79 -16.58
CA VAL A 65 6.38 18.64 -16.35
C VAL A 65 6.02 20.06 -15.86
N LYS A 66 4.92 20.62 -16.34
CA LYS A 66 4.49 21.96 -15.90
C LYS A 66 3.90 21.90 -14.51
N ALA A 67 3.10 20.88 -14.22
CA ALA A 67 2.52 20.67 -12.90
C ALA A 67 3.61 20.42 -11.84
N ASP A 68 4.57 19.56 -12.14
CA ASP A 68 5.73 19.26 -11.31
C ASP A 68 6.54 20.53 -10.99
N SER A 69 6.95 21.28 -12.00
CA SER A 69 7.66 22.55 -11.83
C SER A 69 6.86 23.58 -11.01
N ASP A 70 5.54 23.65 -11.20
CA ASP A 70 4.68 24.55 -10.44
C ASP A 70 4.57 24.11 -8.98
N ILE A 71 4.48 22.81 -8.69
CA ILE A 71 4.42 22.25 -7.33
C ILE A 71 5.70 22.54 -6.58
N TYR A 72 6.86 22.31 -7.19
CA TYR A 72 8.16 22.68 -6.59
C TYR A 72 8.20 24.17 -6.21
N GLY A 73 7.69 25.05 -7.08
CA GLY A 73 7.62 26.49 -6.80
C GLY A 73 6.61 26.91 -5.73
N LEU A 74 5.75 26.01 -5.22
CA LEU A 74 4.85 26.32 -4.11
C LEU A 74 5.48 26.12 -2.74
N PHE A 75 6.52 25.28 -2.65
CA PHE A 75 7.08 24.84 -1.39
C PHE A 75 8.49 25.35 -1.12
N ASP A 76 9.08 26.09 -2.07
CA ASP A 76 10.40 26.75 -2.04
C ASP A 76 11.53 25.92 -1.39
N GLU A 77 11.56 25.87 -0.06
CA GLU A 77 12.56 25.20 0.77
C GLU A 77 12.27 23.70 1.02
N VAL A 78 11.05 23.24 0.80
CA VAL A 78 10.66 21.84 1.01
C VAL A 78 10.39 21.17 -0.34
N ALA A 79 11.23 20.19 -0.68
CA ALA A 79 10.98 19.36 -1.85
C ALA A 79 9.73 18.50 -1.64
N VAL A 80 8.65 18.86 -2.33
CA VAL A 80 7.44 18.02 -2.45
C VAL A 80 7.42 17.46 -3.86
N GLU A 81 7.83 16.22 -4.01
CA GLU A 81 7.77 15.53 -5.31
C GLU A 81 6.36 14.93 -5.49
N PRO A 82 5.65 15.23 -6.58
CA PRO A 82 4.37 14.60 -6.86
C PRO A 82 4.56 13.11 -7.17
N VAL A 83 3.73 12.27 -6.57
CA VAL A 83 3.57 10.88 -7.01
C VAL A 83 2.87 10.89 -8.35
N LEU A 84 3.49 10.29 -9.37
CA LEU A 84 2.92 10.23 -10.71
C LEU A 84 2.23 8.89 -10.97
N ALA A 85 0.99 8.98 -11.40
CA ALA A 85 0.07 7.87 -11.57
C ALA A 85 -0.43 7.79 -13.02
N ASN A 86 -0.64 6.58 -13.54
CA ASN A 86 -1.29 6.41 -14.82
C ASN A 86 -2.81 6.34 -14.63
N ALA A 87 -3.53 7.35 -15.07
CA ALA A 87 -4.98 7.45 -14.85
C ALA A 87 -5.78 6.33 -15.53
N THR A 88 -5.21 5.62 -16.52
CA THR A 88 -5.85 4.46 -17.15
C THR A 88 -5.73 3.18 -16.33
N GLY A 89 -4.85 3.15 -15.33
CA GLY A 89 -4.49 1.98 -14.55
C GLY A 89 -3.43 1.09 -15.20
N ALA A 90 -2.96 1.40 -16.42
CA ALA A 90 -1.90 0.64 -17.06
C ALA A 90 -0.57 0.77 -16.31
N ASN A 91 0.23 -0.29 -16.30
CA ASN A 91 1.56 -0.32 -15.68
C ASN A 91 2.61 0.38 -16.57
N VAL A 92 2.36 1.67 -16.86
CA VAL A 92 3.27 2.54 -17.63
C VAL A 92 3.37 3.85 -16.88
N MET A 93 4.60 4.21 -16.47
CA MET A 93 4.86 5.45 -15.76
C MET A 93 4.56 6.67 -16.64
N PRO A 94 3.86 7.70 -16.11
CA PRO A 94 3.68 8.95 -16.82
C PRO A 94 5.01 9.59 -17.21
N THR A 95 5.05 10.24 -18.37
CA THR A 95 6.22 11.00 -18.81
C THR A 95 5.94 12.50 -18.78
N SER A 96 6.98 13.32 -18.95
CA SER A 96 6.89 14.78 -18.94
C SER A 96 5.86 15.37 -19.91
N SER A 97 5.58 14.68 -21.02
CA SER A 97 4.64 15.13 -22.06
C SER A 97 3.18 14.74 -21.79
N TRP A 98 2.92 13.91 -20.78
CA TRP A 98 1.58 13.47 -20.43
C TRP A 98 0.77 14.60 -19.80
N GLU A 99 -0.54 14.50 -19.91
CA GLU A 99 -1.50 15.49 -19.41
C GLU A 99 -2.17 14.98 -18.13
N VAL A 100 -2.23 15.83 -17.11
CA VAL A 100 -2.84 15.51 -15.82
C VAL A 100 -4.36 15.45 -15.96
N CYS A 101 -4.96 14.33 -15.59
CA CYS A 101 -6.41 14.13 -15.57
C CYS A 101 -7.01 14.28 -14.17
N PHE A 102 -6.27 13.89 -13.14
CA PHE A 102 -6.71 13.97 -11.76
C PHE A 102 -5.58 14.43 -10.86
N GLN A 103 -5.94 15.13 -9.79
CA GLN A 103 -5.03 15.56 -8.75
C GLN A 103 -5.60 15.24 -7.37
N TYR A 104 -4.71 14.83 -6.47
CA TYR A 104 -5.04 14.54 -5.09
C TYR A 104 -3.95 15.14 -4.18
N PRO A 105 -4.30 15.86 -3.12
CA PRO A 105 -5.66 16.26 -2.74
C PRO A 105 -6.28 17.25 -3.75
N LYS A 106 -7.59 17.49 -3.64
CA LYS A 106 -8.32 18.32 -4.63
C LYS A 106 -7.84 19.78 -4.62
N VAL A 107 -8.08 20.49 -5.73
CA VAL A 107 -7.86 21.95 -5.83
C VAL A 107 -8.43 22.69 -4.63
N GLY A 108 -7.71 23.72 -4.17
CA GLY A 108 -8.10 24.52 -3.01
C GLY A 108 -7.71 23.89 -1.66
N THR A 109 -7.13 22.69 -1.64
CA THR A 109 -6.61 22.10 -0.40
C THR A 109 -5.46 22.95 0.16
N SER A 110 -5.45 23.22 1.46
CA SER A 110 -4.36 23.95 2.12
C SER A 110 -3.00 23.30 1.87
N LEU A 111 -1.99 24.10 1.55
CA LEU A 111 -0.62 23.64 1.34
C LEU A 111 -0.03 22.92 2.57
N VAL A 112 -0.48 23.25 3.78
CA VAL A 112 -0.08 22.52 5.01
C VAL A 112 -0.56 21.07 4.98
N THR A 113 -1.76 20.82 4.46
CA THR A 113 -2.29 19.46 4.28
C THR A 113 -1.53 18.73 3.19
N VAL A 114 -1.19 19.42 2.10
CA VAL A 114 -0.38 18.84 1.01
C VAL A 114 0.99 18.44 1.51
N LEU A 115 1.67 19.29 2.28
CA LEU A 115 2.97 18.96 2.90
C LEU A 115 2.91 17.68 3.75
N LYS A 116 1.80 17.46 4.47
CA LYS A 116 1.64 16.29 5.33
C LYS A 116 1.28 15.02 4.56
N LYS A 117 0.51 15.13 3.49
CA LYS A 117 -0.08 13.99 2.78
C LYS A 117 0.57 13.69 1.43
N GLY A 118 1.43 14.57 0.94
CA GLY A 118 1.92 14.55 -0.43
C GLY A 118 0.85 14.99 -1.44
N ILE A 119 1.24 14.95 -2.71
CA ILE A 119 0.37 15.18 -3.84
C ILE A 119 0.55 14.04 -4.84
N THR A 120 -0.56 13.56 -5.41
CA THR A 120 -0.58 12.57 -6.49
C THR A 120 -1.19 13.21 -7.72
N LEU A 121 -0.54 13.05 -8.87
CA LEU A 121 -1.02 13.46 -10.18
C LEU A 121 -1.23 12.24 -11.06
N SER A 122 -2.48 12.01 -11.48
CA SER A 122 -2.82 10.92 -12.39
C SER A 122 -2.96 11.46 -13.79
N ALA A 123 -2.17 10.95 -14.72
CA ALA A 123 -2.00 11.49 -16.05
C ALA A 123 -2.24 10.46 -17.15
N VAL A 124 -2.42 10.95 -18.38
CA VAL A 124 -2.57 10.14 -19.61
C VAL A 124 -1.68 10.69 -20.73
N PRO A 125 -1.35 9.89 -21.76
CA PRO A 125 -0.64 10.41 -22.93
C PRO A 125 -1.39 11.60 -23.55
N LYS A 126 -0.67 12.63 -23.97
CA LYS A 126 -1.26 13.83 -24.56
C LYS A 126 -2.18 13.48 -25.74
N GLY A 127 -3.36 14.10 -25.78
CA GLY A 127 -4.36 13.88 -26.83
C GLY A 127 -5.24 12.65 -26.61
N THR A 128 -5.06 11.93 -25.49
CA THR A 128 -6.02 10.90 -25.06
C THR A 128 -7.07 11.49 -24.14
N THR A 129 -8.28 10.93 -24.16
CA THR A 129 -9.36 11.37 -23.30
C THR A 129 -9.13 10.90 -21.88
N CYS A 130 -9.19 11.81 -20.91
CA CYS A 130 -9.17 11.45 -19.49
C CYS A 130 -10.31 10.48 -19.17
N PRO A 131 -10.05 9.39 -18.43
CA PRO A 131 -11.12 8.51 -17.98
C PRO A 131 -12.06 9.28 -17.04
N LYS A 132 -13.26 8.76 -16.82
CA LYS A 132 -14.25 9.40 -15.91
C LYS A 132 -13.88 9.25 -14.44
N VAL A 133 -13.09 8.24 -14.12
CA VAL A 133 -12.69 7.89 -12.75
C VAL A 133 -11.20 7.60 -12.76
N ASP A 134 -10.50 8.06 -11.72
CA ASP A 134 -9.16 7.60 -11.45
C ASP A 134 -9.23 6.20 -10.85
N ARG A 135 -8.62 5.22 -11.51
CA ARG A 135 -8.56 3.85 -10.98
C ARG A 135 -7.41 3.65 -9.99
N LYS A 136 -6.51 4.63 -9.91
CA LYS A 136 -5.34 4.59 -9.04
C LYS A 136 -5.53 5.29 -7.71
N HIS A 137 -6.47 6.23 -7.65
CA HIS A 137 -6.88 6.86 -6.42
C HIS A 137 -8.38 6.68 -6.19
N ILE A 138 -8.73 5.95 -5.13
CA ILE A 138 -10.13 5.77 -4.74
C ILE A 138 -10.39 6.64 -3.51
N PRO A 139 -11.11 7.77 -3.68
CA PRO A 139 -11.34 8.72 -2.60
C PRO A 139 -12.42 8.17 -1.67
N GLY A 140 -11.99 7.42 -0.65
CA GLY A 140 -12.84 6.92 0.42
C GLY A 140 -13.50 5.60 0.08
N LEU A 141 -13.09 4.53 0.76
CA LEU A 141 -13.71 3.23 0.61
C LEU A 141 -15.15 3.21 1.16
N PRO A 142 -16.09 2.53 0.48
CA PRO A 142 -17.42 2.34 1.03
C PRO A 142 -17.36 1.49 2.30
N LYS A 143 -18.24 1.76 3.27
CA LYS A 143 -18.44 0.87 4.43
C LYS A 143 -19.07 -0.45 3.98
N VAL A 144 -18.33 -1.55 4.11
CA VAL A 144 -18.84 -2.89 3.78
C VAL A 144 -19.04 -3.82 4.97
N THR A 145 -18.60 -3.43 6.16
CA THR A 145 -18.90 -4.15 7.41
C THR A 145 -20.39 -4.33 7.63
N GLY A 146 -20.78 -5.55 8.03
CA GLY A 146 -22.17 -5.97 8.20
C GLY A 146 -22.91 -6.37 6.91
N LYS A 147 -22.33 -6.14 5.72
CA LYS A 147 -22.91 -6.60 4.44
C LYS A 147 -22.55 -8.07 4.17
N THR A 148 -23.24 -8.68 3.21
CA THR A 148 -22.76 -9.94 2.65
C THR A 148 -21.54 -9.71 1.77
N VAL A 149 -20.66 -10.70 1.65
CA VAL A 149 -19.48 -10.66 0.77
C VAL A 149 -19.85 -10.32 -0.68
N ALA A 150 -20.97 -10.84 -1.21
CA ALA A 150 -21.47 -10.49 -2.54
C ALA A 150 -21.83 -8.99 -2.65
N ALA A 151 -22.53 -8.45 -1.67
CA ALA A 151 -22.90 -7.03 -1.64
C ALA A 151 -21.68 -6.12 -1.44
N ALA A 152 -20.73 -6.54 -0.62
CA ALA A 152 -19.46 -5.85 -0.39
C ALA A 152 -18.63 -5.76 -1.69
N ARG A 153 -18.43 -6.89 -2.38
CA ARG A 153 -17.75 -6.92 -3.70
C ARG A 153 -18.39 -5.94 -4.70
N LYS A 154 -19.72 -5.95 -4.80
CA LYS A 154 -20.44 -5.05 -5.70
C LYS A 154 -20.23 -3.58 -5.34
N ALA A 155 -20.26 -3.24 -4.04
CA ALA A 155 -20.05 -1.88 -3.56
C ALA A 155 -18.63 -1.39 -3.87
N MET A 156 -17.62 -2.21 -3.62
CA MET A 156 -16.23 -1.85 -3.86
C MET A 156 -15.89 -1.71 -5.34
N LEU A 157 -16.40 -2.61 -6.19
CA LEU A 157 -16.27 -2.48 -7.65
C LEU A 157 -16.93 -1.21 -8.19
N ALA A 158 -18.09 -0.84 -7.62
CA ALA A 158 -18.75 0.41 -7.96
C ALA A 158 -17.97 1.66 -7.49
N ALA A 159 -17.16 1.53 -6.44
CA ALA A 159 -16.23 2.56 -5.96
C ALA A 159 -14.93 2.63 -6.78
N GLY A 160 -14.70 1.70 -7.71
CA GLY A 160 -13.54 1.70 -8.61
C GLY A 160 -12.38 0.81 -8.18
N VAL A 161 -12.49 0.08 -7.07
CA VAL A 161 -11.49 -0.91 -6.64
C VAL A 161 -11.46 -2.08 -7.65
N ALA A 162 -10.28 -2.44 -8.16
CA ALA A 162 -10.17 -3.55 -9.12
C ALA A 162 -10.37 -4.91 -8.42
N LYS A 163 -10.76 -5.94 -9.19
CA LYS A 163 -10.99 -7.29 -8.63
C LYS A 163 -9.75 -7.90 -8.00
N ASP A 164 -8.58 -7.56 -8.53
CA ASP A 164 -7.30 -8.11 -8.10
C ASP A 164 -6.69 -7.31 -6.93
N ASP A 165 -7.32 -6.19 -6.55
CA ASP A 165 -6.92 -5.35 -5.41
C ASP A 165 -7.72 -5.70 -4.13
N PHE A 166 -8.33 -6.89 -4.08
CA PHE A 166 -9.04 -7.40 -2.89
C PHE A 166 -8.39 -8.64 -2.33
N GLU A 167 -8.36 -8.70 -1.00
CA GLU A 167 -8.13 -9.93 -0.27
C GLU A 167 -9.39 -10.27 0.53
N TRP A 168 -9.93 -11.45 0.27
CA TRP A 168 -11.12 -11.95 0.95
C TRP A 168 -10.69 -13.09 1.87
N LEU A 169 -10.63 -12.78 3.15
CA LEU A 169 -10.23 -13.73 4.20
C LEU A 169 -11.44 -14.04 5.07
N THR A 170 -11.37 -15.13 5.82
CA THR A 170 -12.30 -15.26 6.94
C THR A 170 -11.92 -14.23 8.01
N ALA A 171 -12.85 -13.95 8.93
CA ALA A 171 -12.55 -13.04 10.03
C ALA A 171 -11.65 -13.65 11.11
N TYR A 172 -11.39 -14.96 11.04
CA TYR A 172 -10.60 -15.69 12.01
C TYR A 172 -9.27 -16.15 11.38
N SER A 173 -8.14 -15.88 12.05
CA SER A 173 -6.79 -16.14 11.55
C SER A 173 -6.47 -17.63 11.37
N ASP A 174 -7.13 -18.52 12.12
CA ASP A 174 -7.02 -19.98 12.02
C ASP A 174 -7.95 -20.60 10.96
N ASP A 175 -8.72 -19.79 10.23
CA ASP A 175 -9.62 -20.27 9.19
C ASP A 175 -9.21 -19.73 7.81
N TYR A 176 -8.38 -20.50 7.11
CA TYR A 176 -7.80 -20.13 5.80
C TYR A 176 -8.72 -20.37 4.59
N ARG A 177 -10.04 -20.44 4.78
CA ARG A 177 -10.99 -20.70 3.68
C ARG A 177 -11.37 -19.41 2.95
N ASN A 178 -11.66 -19.53 1.66
CA ASN A 178 -12.25 -18.43 0.90
C ASN A 178 -13.70 -18.16 1.34
N PRO A 179 -14.06 -16.93 1.74
CA PRO A 179 -15.42 -16.62 2.16
C PRO A 179 -16.45 -16.81 1.04
N GLY A 180 -17.55 -17.49 1.39
CA GLY A 180 -18.70 -17.66 0.50
C GLY A 180 -19.45 -16.34 0.25
N ALA A 181 -20.14 -16.24 -0.89
CA ALA A 181 -20.84 -15.03 -1.30
C ALA A 181 -21.90 -14.54 -0.29
N SER A 182 -22.51 -15.45 0.48
CA SER A 182 -23.52 -15.17 1.51
C SER A 182 -22.96 -14.84 2.90
N TRP A 183 -21.65 -14.94 3.08
CA TRP A 183 -20.99 -14.71 4.37
C TRP A 183 -21.07 -13.22 4.76
N LYS A 184 -21.10 -12.94 6.06
CA LYS A 184 -21.22 -11.58 6.61
C LYS A 184 -19.82 -11.01 6.82
N VAL A 185 -19.58 -9.80 6.30
CA VAL A 185 -18.32 -9.07 6.51
C VAL A 185 -18.25 -8.55 7.94
N CYS A 186 -17.13 -8.81 8.60
CA CYS A 186 -16.86 -8.41 9.98
C CYS A 186 -15.77 -7.34 10.09
N THR A 187 -14.75 -7.39 9.24
CA THR A 187 -13.64 -6.44 9.23
C THR A 187 -13.39 -5.91 7.83
N GLN A 188 -12.85 -4.70 7.75
CA GLN A 188 -12.48 -4.03 6.52
C GLN A 188 -11.24 -3.19 6.79
N SER A 189 -10.18 -3.40 6.03
CA SER A 189 -8.99 -2.57 6.03
C SER A 189 -8.59 -2.26 4.58
N PRO A 190 -8.25 -1.00 4.23
CA PRO A 190 -8.36 0.23 5.04
C PRO A 190 -9.81 0.54 5.46
N ALA A 191 -9.97 1.41 6.46
CA ALA A 191 -11.27 1.68 7.05
C ALA A 191 -12.21 2.42 6.09
N ALA A 192 -13.51 2.37 6.38
CA ALA A 192 -14.50 3.08 5.58
C ALA A 192 -14.22 4.60 5.56
N GLY A 193 -14.26 5.20 4.36
CA GLY A 193 -13.94 6.60 4.15
C GLY A 193 -12.44 6.89 3.97
N GLU A 194 -11.56 5.93 4.22
CA GLU A 194 -10.14 6.07 3.93
C GLU A 194 -9.86 5.94 2.44
N SER A 195 -8.95 6.76 1.94
CA SER A 195 -8.52 6.72 0.54
C SER A 195 -7.46 5.65 0.34
N ILE A 196 -7.53 4.94 -0.78
CA ILE A 196 -6.46 4.04 -1.20
C ILE A 196 -5.78 4.55 -2.47
N ASN A 197 -4.46 4.43 -2.48
CA ASN A 197 -3.63 4.61 -3.66
C ASN A 197 -3.20 3.23 -4.15
N THR A 198 -3.60 2.84 -5.35
CA THR A 198 -3.23 1.54 -5.93
C THR A 198 -1.99 1.64 -6.82
N ASP A 199 -1.15 2.65 -6.62
CA ASP A 199 0.15 2.82 -7.28
C ASP A 199 1.30 2.43 -6.36
N GLY A 200 2.13 1.49 -6.81
CA GLY A 200 3.28 0.95 -6.07
C GLY A 200 3.33 -0.58 -6.14
N ASP A 201 4.47 -1.17 -5.75
CA ASP A 201 4.65 -2.62 -5.55
C ASP A 201 4.41 -3.02 -4.08
N THR A 202 3.85 -2.12 -3.26
CA THR A 202 3.69 -2.32 -1.83
C THR A 202 2.42 -3.10 -1.50
N LEU A 203 2.49 -3.92 -0.46
CA LEU A 203 1.39 -4.71 0.10
C LEU A 203 0.18 -3.85 0.57
N ASP A 204 0.34 -2.52 0.62
CA ASP A 204 -0.68 -1.54 1.02
C ASP A 204 -1.79 -1.31 -0.03
N ARG A 205 -1.72 -2.01 -1.18
CA ARG A 205 -2.71 -1.88 -2.27
C ARG A 205 -4.00 -2.63 -2.03
N VAL A 206 -3.98 -3.58 -1.10
CA VAL A 206 -5.01 -4.60 -1.02
C VAL A 206 -6.05 -4.21 0.01
N VAL A 207 -7.31 -4.13 -0.42
CA VAL A 207 -8.43 -4.00 0.51
C VAL A 207 -8.70 -5.38 1.09
N SER A 208 -8.26 -5.59 2.33
CA SER A 208 -8.50 -6.83 3.07
C SER A 208 -9.86 -6.79 3.77
N VAL A 209 -10.65 -7.82 3.55
CA VAL A 209 -12.00 -7.96 4.10
C VAL A 209 -12.14 -9.31 4.77
N GLY A 210 -12.38 -9.32 6.09
CA GLY A 210 -12.64 -10.51 6.88
C GLY A 210 -14.13 -10.81 7.00
N ALA A 211 -14.54 -12.06 6.80
CA ALA A 211 -15.95 -12.46 6.85
C ALA A 211 -16.20 -13.77 7.63
N VAL A 212 -17.42 -13.94 8.14
CA VAL A 212 -17.88 -15.14 8.86
C VAL A 212 -19.10 -15.76 8.20
N LYS A 213 -19.35 -17.05 8.44
CA LYS A 213 -20.55 -17.72 7.88
C LYS A 213 -21.83 -17.03 8.37
N ALA A 214 -22.89 -17.20 7.60
CA ALA A 214 -24.20 -16.73 8.03
C ALA A 214 -24.58 -17.37 9.39
N GLY A 215 -24.97 -16.54 10.35
CA GLY A 215 -25.30 -16.98 11.72
C GLY A 215 -24.12 -16.99 12.69
N GLU A 216 -22.87 -16.87 12.23
CA GLU A 216 -21.71 -16.72 13.12
C GLU A 216 -21.55 -15.28 13.62
N ASN A 217 -20.97 -15.16 14.81
CA ASN A 217 -20.59 -13.88 15.39
C ASN A 217 -19.28 -13.39 14.79
N CYS A 218 -19.15 -12.08 14.66
CA CYS A 218 -17.88 -11.47 14.32
C CYS A 218 -16.95 -11.54 15.54
N PRO A 219 -15.63 -11.69 15.32
CA PRO A 219 -14.67 -11.57 16.41
C PRO A 219 -14.77 -10.17 17.05
N PRO A 220 -14.47 -10.05 18.36
CA PRO A 220 -14.36 -8.78 19.04
C PRO A 220 -13.20 -7.94 18.46
N GLU A 221 -13.35 -6.62 18.49
CA GLU A 221 -12.40 -5.66 17.90
C GLU A 221 -11.15 -5.42 18.78
N ASP A 222 -11.09 -6.00 19.98
CA ASP A 222 -10.02 -5.80 20.97
C ASP A 222 -8.77 -6.66 20.73
N GLY A 223 -8.73 -7.42 19.65
CA GLY A 223 -7.59 -8.26 19.27
C GLY A 223 -7.47 -9.58 20.04
N ALA A 224 -8.31 -9.82 21.05
CA ALA A 224 -8.18 -10.94 21.98
C ALA A 224 -8.80 -12.26 21.49
N SER A 225 -9.41 -12.30 20.30
CA SER A 225 -9.84 -13.57 19.70
C SER A 225 -9.94 -13.48 18.18
N HIS A 226 -8.80 -13.29 17.52
CA HIS A 226 -8.72 -13.54 16.08
C HIS A 226 -8.78 -15.04 15.75
N TYR A 227 -8.73 -15.92 16.74
CA TYR A 227 -8.79 -17.36 16.56
C TYR A 227 -10.19 -17.89 16.87
N LYS A 228 -10.70 -18.76 16.01
CA LYS A 228 -11.96 -19.46 16.24
C LYS A 228 -11.79 -20.52 17.32
N ASN A 229 -10.65 -21.21 17.33
CA ASN A 229 -10.22 -22.08 18.41
C ASN A 229 -9.28 -21.30 19.35
N PRO A 230 -9.66 -21.05 20.62
CA PRO A 230 -8.77 -20.40 21.57
C PRO A 230 -7.47 -21.17 21.88
N ALA A 231 -7.34 -22.46 21.55
CA ALA A 231 -6.06 -23.17 21.67
C ALA A 231 -5.02 -22.69 20.64
N ASN A 232 -5.47 -22.25 19.47
CA ASN A 232 -4.61 -21.76 18.39
C ASN A 232 -4.11 -20.32 18.62
N ASP A 233 -4.63 -19.65 19.65
CA ASP A 233 -4.21 -18.29 20.00
C ASP A 233 -2.89 -18.34 20.79
N PRO A 234 -1.79 -17.75 20.28
CA PRO A 234 -0.48 -17.84 20.92
C PRO A 234 -0.41 -17.19 22.31
N ASP A 235 -1.35 -16.30 22.64
CA ASP A 235 -1.46 -15.69 23.96
C ASP A 235 -2.42 -16.45 24.90
N SER A 236 -3.03 -17.52 24.42
CA SER A 236 -3.95 -18.34 25.21
C SER A 236 -3.21 -19.17 26.25
N PRO A 237 -3.74 -19.29 27.49
CA PRO A 237 -3.23 -20.25 28.47
C PRO A 237 -3.37 -21.72 28.03
N LYS A 238 -4.11 -21.96 26.94
CA LYS A 238 -4.32 -23.26 26.31
C LYS A 238 -3.51 -23.42 25.01
N HIS A 239 -2.59 -22.51 24.72
CA HIS A 239 -1.68 -22.66 23.60
C HIS A 239 -0.62 -23.68 23.98
N ASP A 240 -0.63 -24.78 23.26
CA ASP A 240 0.25 -25.95 23.39
C ASP A 240 1.52 -25.81 22.54
N GLY A 241 1.43 -25.06 21.43
CA GLY A 241 2.59 -24.65 20.62
C GLY A 241 2.86 -25.57 19.44
N ASP A 242 2.07 -26.63 19.29
CA ASP A 242 1.87 -27.45 18.10
C ASP A 242 0.89 -26.74 17.18
N ASP A 243 1.32 -26.48 15.95
CA ASP A 243 0.51 -25.77 14.95
C ASP A 243 -0.56 -26.68 14.30
N ASP A 244 -0.98 -27.76 14.98
CA ASP A 244 -1.85 -28.79 14.41
C ASP A 244 -3.35 -28.58 14.76
N GLY A 245 -3.62 -27.71 15.74
CA GLY A 245 -4.96 -27.31 16.15
C GLY A 245 -5.71 -28.37 16.96
N VAL A 246 -5.02 -29.35 17.51
CA VAL A 246 -5.55 -30.32 18.49
C VAL A 246 -5.16 -29.83 19.88
N PRO A 247 -6.11 -29.60 20.81
CA PRO A 247 -5.74 -29.26 22.18
C PRO A 247 -4.97 -30.42 22.83
N ASP A 248 -3.88 -30.16 23.56
CA ASP A 248 -3.11 -31.13 24.38
C ASP A 248 -3.94 -32.26 25.03
N GLU A 249 -5.12 -31.94 25.56
CA GLU A 249 -6.00 -32.91 26.24
C GLU A 249 -6.62 -33.96 25.29
N GLN A 250 -6.45 -33.79 23.98
CA GLN A 250 -6.89 -34.66 22.88
C GLN A 250 -5.73 -35.15 22.02
N GLU A 251 -4.50 -34.71 22.31
CA GLU A 251 -3.32 -35.31 21.74
C GLU A 251 -3.12 -36.69 22.38
N ASP A 252 -3.35 -37.74 21.59
CA ASP A 252 -2.93 -39.08 21.96
C ASP A 252 -1.40 -39.14 21.83
N ASP A 253 -0.69 -38.64 22.84
CA ASP A 253 0.79 -38.69 22.97
C ASP A 253 1.36 -40.13 22.98
N SER A 254 0.52 -41.14 22.83
CA SER A 254 0.85 -42.55 22.99
C SER A 254 1.63 -43.20 21.83
N ASP A 255 1.92 -42.48 20.75
CA ASP A 255 2.55 -43.08 19.55
C ASP A 255 4.06 -42.80 19.36
N TRP A 256 4.72 -42.16 20.33
CA TRP A 256 6.19 -42.03 20.35
C TRP A 256 6.89 -42.99 21.34
N ASP A 257 6.35 -44.21 21.47
CA ASP A 257 7.09 -45.31 22.10
C ASP A 257 8.23 -45.78 21.18
N ASP A 258 9.41 -45.22 21.46
CA ASP A 258 10.75 -45.71 21.17
C ASP A 258 10.83 -47.24 21.34
N SER A 259 10.57 -47.98 20.27
CA SER A 259 10.82 -49.43 20.18
C SER A 259 11.90 -49.72 19.14
N SER A 260 13.15 -49.46 19.52
CA SER A 260 14.27 -50.24 18.99
C SER A 260 15.38 -50.44 20.02
N GLY A 261 15.56 -51.69 20.48
CA GLY A 261 16.88 -52.16 20.93
C GLY A 261 16.93 -53.04 22.18
N GLY A 262 16.34 -54.23 22.13
CA GLY A 262 16.65 -55.31 23.06
C GLY A 262 18.09 -55.84 22.90
N THR A 263 18.71 -56.16 24.04
CA THR A 263 20.02 -56.82 24.21
C THR A 263 20.02 -58.29 23.79
N SER A 264 21.07 -58.78 23.09
CA SER A 264 21.92 -59.92 23.49
C SER A 264 22.88 -60.45 22.40
N THR A 265 24.14 -60.66 22.85
CA THR A 265 25.14 -61.69 22.43
C THR A 265 25.85 -61.64 21.07
N GLY A 266 27.17 -61.33 21.13
CA GLY A 266 28.20 -62.30 20.70
C GLY A 266 28.86 -62.14 19.33
N GLY A 267 30.07 -61.57 19.34
CA GLY A 267 31.20 -62.08 18.55
C GLY A 267 31.52 -61.42 17.19
N GLY A 268 32.79 -61.03 17.01
CA GLY A 268 33.45 -61.11 15.69
C GLY A 268 33.90 -59.81 15.03
N SER A 269 35.08 -59.33 15.43
CA SER A 269 36.14 -58.60 14.70
C SER A 269 35.93 -57.99 13.30
N SER A 270 36.56 -56.80 13.17
CA SER A 270 37.37 -56.27 12.04
C SER A 270 36.82 -55.15 11.11
N SER A 271 37.33 -53.95 11.40
CA SER A 271 38.06 -53.05 10.46
C SER A 271 37.32 -52.13 9.47
N SER A 272 37.51 -50.82 9.75
CA SER A 272 37.98 -49.73 8.86
C SER A 272 36.98 -48.78 8.16
N GLY A 273 37.22 -47.47 8.40
CA GLY A 273 36.79 -46.30 7.61
C GLY A 273 35.36 -45.83 7.92
N GLY A 274 35.04 -44.58 8.23
CA GLY A 274 35.74 -43.30 8.08
C GLY A 274 34.67 -42.21 7.87
N SER A 275 34.51 -41.36 8.88
CA SER A 275 34.07 -39.95 8.89
C SER A 275 32.93 -39.44 8.00
N GLY A 276 31.94 -38.78 8.65
CA GLY A 276 31.06 -37.79 8.03
C GLY A 276 29.72 -37.60 8.74
N GLY A 277 29.72 -37.15 10.00
CA GLY A 277 28.50 -36.85 10.74
C GLY A 277 28.08 -35.39 10.55
N ASP A 278 26.94 -35.19 9.89
CA ASP A 278 26.21 -33.93 9.94
C ASP A 278 25.17 -34.03 11.06
N GLY A 279 25.54 -33.49 12.22
CA GLY A 279 24.64 -33.33 13.36
C GLY A 279 23.56 -32.30 13.02
N TYR A 280 22.32 -32.75 12.96
CA TYR A 280 21.15 -31.88 12.97
C TYR A 280 21.01 -31.33 14.39
N ASP A 281 21.27 -30.03 14.56
CA ASP A 281 21.18 -29.29 15.82
C ASP A 281 19.88 -28.46 15.80
N PRO A 282 18.80 -28.90 16.47
CA PRO A 282 17.60 -28.10 16.58
C PRO A 282 17.79 -27.02 17.67
N GLY A 283 17.93 -25.75 17.26
CA GLY A 283 17.39 -24.64 18.05
C GLY A 283 18.32 -23.76 18.90
N GLY A 284 19.63 -23.68 18.62
CA GLY A 284 20.51 -22.70 19.30
C GLY A 284 20.62 -21.35 18.57
N CYS A 285 20.02 -20.27 19.11
CA CYS A 285 20.28 -18.90 18.64
C CYS A 285 21.76 -18.52 18.87
N ARG A 286 22.45 -17.99 17.84
CA ARG A 286 23.83 -17.49 17.97
C ARG A 286 23.86 -16.18 18.79
N PRO A 287 24.93 -15.91 19.56
CA PRO A 287 25.08 -14.66 20.26
C PRO A 287 25.31 -13.52 19.25
N GLY A 288 24.31 -12.66 19.09
CA GLY A 288 24.28 -11.54 18.15
C GLY A 288 22.91 -11.46 17.47
N GLY A 289 22.01 -10.63 18.03
CA GLY A 289 20.57 -10.66 17.78
C GLY A 289 20.10 -10.51 16.33
N CYS A 290 18.79 -10.78 16.14
CA CYS A 290 18.09 -10.63 14.85
C CYS A 290 18.36 -9.24 14.23
N ASP A 291 18.81 -9.19 12.99
CA ASP A 291 18.73 -7.95 12.19
C ASP A 291 17.30 -7.78 11.65
N ASN A 292 16.85 -6.54 11.49
CA ASN A 292 15.49 -6.17 11.05
C ASN A 292 15.13 -6.66 9.62
N SER A 293 15.98 -7.44 8.96
CA SER A 293 15.78 -7.94 7.60
C SER A 293 15.37 -9.42 7.54
N ARG A 294 15.35 -10.15 8.66
CA ARG A 294 14.82 -11.52 8.71
C ARG A 294 13.82 -11.65 9.85
N HIS A 295 12.61 -12.11 9.51
CA HIS A 295 11.57 -12.43 10.47
C HIS A 295 12.15 -13.36 11.56
N CYS A 296 12.13 -12.92 12.83
CA CYS A 296 12.37 -13.85 13.93
C CYS A 296 11.15 -14.80 14.01
N PRO A 297 11.33 -16.09 14.31
CA PRO A 297 10.22 -17.00 14.57
C PRO A 297 9.40 -16.55 15.81
N PRO A 298 8.12 -16.93 15.90
CA PRO A 298 7.27 -16.60 17.04
C PRO A 298 7.88 -17.14 18.34
N GLY A 299 7.93 -16.31 19.39
CA GLY A 299 8.44 -16.68 20.71
C GLY A 299 9.42 -15.68 21.34
N GLY A 300 10.16 -14.91 20.53
CA GLY A 300 11.11 -13.91 21.01
C GLY A 300 12.28 -14.49 21.83
N CYS A 301 13.48 -13.91 21.69
CA CYS A 301 14.61 -14.31 22.54
C CYS A 301 14.38 -13.78 23.97
N LYS A 302 13.96 -14.64 24.90
CA LYS A 302 14.01 -14.32 26.34
C LYS A 302 15.46 -14.46 26.83
N ASN A 303 15.93 -13.44 27.56
CA ASN A 303 17.29 -13.32 28.08
C ASN A 303 17.71 -14.47 29.00
#